data_AF-A0A956EV35-F1
#
_entry.id   AF-A0A956EV35-F1
#
_cell.length_a   1.000
_cell.length_b   1.000
_cell.length_c   1.000
_cell.angle_alpha   90.00
_cell.angle_beta   90.00
_cell.angle_gamma   90.00
#
_symmetry.space_group_name_H-M   'P 1'
#
loop_
_entity.id
_entity.type
_entity.pdbx_description
1 polymer ?
#
loop_
_entity_poly.entity_id
_entity_poly.type
_entity_poly.pdbx_seq_one_letter_code
_entity_poly.pdbx_strand_id
1 'polypeptide(L)'
;MNHRMLFLGSAIMWMAMSGCDESTSAPGTVRSGLDVSSPGTTIAGGLSEREMADLFHMREEEKLARDVYLTLADRWSLRVHENISGSEQRHMDAVKVLLDRYELRDPVGANPRGVFEDESLQKLHDELVAQGLASIEASLRVGCAIEELDIKDLQEAMAASDNQDILNVYGHLLRGSENHLRAFTGALESSAGQIYEPKYLDSGSYGAILSAAHQSGRSNARGRGAQGRPCGNGGDCMRAGNVGGSGNPADCVRATAGGRGNGGACLQAGNGGALGNCARAGSGSWGRVGRSGGQNRGSCITG
;
A
#
# COMPACT_ATOMS: atom_id res chain seq x y z
N MET A 1 -13.58 11.68 34.80
CA MET A 1 -13.02 12.97 34.35
C MET A 1 -12.54 12.76 32.94
N ASN A 2 -13.22 13.33 31.95
CA ASN A 2 -12.99 12.98 30.55
C ASN A 2 -11.88 13.88 30.00
N HIS A 3 -10.69 13.31 29.80
CA HIS A 3 -9.57 14.04 29.21
C HIS A 3 -9.86 14.28 27.73
N ARG A 4 -10.28 15.52 27.42
CA ARG A 4 -10.20 16.05 26.06
C ARG A 4 -8.71 16.13 25.70
N MET A 5 -8.21 15.18 24.91
CA MET A 5 -6.88 15.31 24.34
C MET A 5 -6.87 16.54 23.44
N LEU A 6 -6.05 17.52 23.82
CA LEU A 6 -5.79 18.69 22.99
C LEU A 6 -4.96 18.24 21.81
N PHE A 7 -5.59 18.07 20.66
CA PHE A 7 -4.90 18.02 19.38
C PHE A 7 -4.22 19.37 19.17
N LEU A 8 -2.93 19.45 19.50
CA LEU A 8 -2.05 20.49 19.00
C LEU A 8 -1.82 20.20 17.52
N GLY A 9 -2.74 20.68 16.68
CA GLY A 9 -2.57 20.70 15.24
C GLY A 9 -1.40 21.60 14.90
N SER A 10 -0.21 21.01 14.75
CA SER A 10 0.86 21.66 14.01
C SER A 10 0.48 21.59 12.53
N ALA A 11 -0.32 22.57 12.10
CA ALA A 11 -0.43 22.87 10.68
C ALA A 11 0.95 23.38 10.24
N ILE A 12 1.76 22.49 9.68
CA ILE A 12 2.93 22.87 8.88
C ILE A 12 2.37 23.46 7.58
N MET A 13 1.82 24.67 7.69
CA MET A 13 1.46 25.46 6.53
C MET A 13 2.77 25.90 5.88
N TRP A 14 3.07 25.32 4.73
CA TRP A 14 4.19 25.69 3.88
C TRP A 14 4.05 27.17 3.47
N MET A 15 4.63 28.06 4.27
CA MET A 15 4.57 29.49 4.05
C MET A 15 5.73 29.89 3.15
N ALA A 16 5.49 29.92 1.84
CA ALA A 16 6.46 30.38 0.86
C ALA A 16 6.92 31.81 1.19
N MET A 17 8.15 31.95 1.67
CA MET A 17 8.78 33.23 1.96
C MET A 17 9.29 33.86 0.66
N SER A 18 8.40 34.54 -0.07
CA SER A 18 8.80 35.43 -1.17
C SER A 18 9.51 36.67 -0.60
N GLY A 19 10.81 36.54 -0.35
CA GLY A 19 11.69 37.65 0.02
C GLY A 19 12.02 38.52 -1.19
N CYS A 20 11.23 39.57 -1.42
CA CYS A 20 11.66 40.68 -2.28
C CYS A 20 12.52 41.65 -1.45
N ASP A 21 13.81 41.71 -1.76
CA ASP A 21 14.72 42.73 -1.20
C ASP A 21 14.55 44.06 -1.96
N GLU A 22 14.39 45.17 -1.23
CA GLU A 22 14.09 46.48 -1.83
C GLU A 22 15.34 47.36 -1.91
N SER A 23 15.99 47.34 -3.08
CA SER A 23 17.09 48.27 -3.39
C SER A 23 16.66 49.38 -4.35
N THR A 24 16.59 50.60 -3.85
CA THR A 24 16.11 51.79 -4.56
C THR A 24 17.08 52.28 -5.65
N SER A 25 16.63 52.48 -6.89
CA SER A 25 17.32 53.36 -7.86
C SER A 25 16.34 53.98 -8.88
N ALA A 26 16.75 55.11 -9.48
CA ALA A 26 15.87 56.12 -10.10
C ALA A 26 15.51 55.83 -11.59
N PRO A 27 14.56 56.58 -12.21
CA PRO A 27 13.80 56.09 -13.36
C PRO A 27 14.48 56.28 -14.73
N GLY A 28 14.30 55.29 -15.61
CA GLY A 28 14.66 55.36 -17.03
C GLY A 28 13.48 54.95 -17.92
N THR A 29 12.98 55.88 -18.74
CA THR A 29 11.84 55.67 -19.65
C THR A 29 12.21 54.84 -20.88
N VAL A 30 11.63 53.64 -21.02
CA VAL A 30 11.51 52.94 -22.32
C VAL A 30 10.10 52.36 -22.48
N ARG A 31 9.64 52.20 -23.73
CA ARG A 31 8.21 52.12 -24.10
C ARG A 31 7.71 50.68 -24.24
N SER A 32 6.44 50.50 -23.88
CA SER A 32 5.43 49.66 -24.53
C SER A 32 5.75 48.20 -24.92
N GLY A 33 5.08 47.29 -24.23
CA GLY A 33 4.29 46.24 -24.90
C GLY A 33 4.92 44.86 -25.01
N LEU A 34 4.81 44.08 -23.93
CA LEU A 34 4.81 42.61 -24.01
C LEU A 34 3.61 42.05 -23.25
N ASP A 35 3.04 40.99 -23.82
CA ASP A 35 1.79 40.35 -23.43
C ASP A 35 1.95 39.48 -22.17
N VAL A 36 0.84 39.22 -21.47
CA VAL A 36 0.81 38.35 -20.29
C VAL A 36 0.78 36.90 -20.72
N SER A 37 1.86 36.18 -20.41
CA SER A 37 1.91 34.71 -20.30
C SER A 37 3.16 34.33 -19.52
N SER A 38 3.00 34.04 -18.23
CA SER A 38 4.08 33.61 -17.34
C SER A 38 3.76 32.24 -16.72
N PRO A 39 3.91 31.13 -17.47
CA PRO A 39 4.35 29.89 -16.85
C PRO A 39 5.81 30.07 -16.38
N GLY A 40 6.22 29.34 -15.34
CA GLY A 40 7.53 29.54 -14.69
C GLY A 40 8.71 29.36 -15.64
N THR A 41 9.84 30.02 -15.32
CA THR A 41 11.11 29.91 -16.07
C THR A 41 11.43 28.46 -16.38
N THR A 42 11.45 28.11 -17.67
CA THR A 42 11.80 26.75 -18.10
C THR A 42 13.31 26.59 -18.02
N ILE A 43 13.76 25.66 -17.17
CA ILE A 43 15.18 25.34 -16.96
C ILE A 43 15.54 24.09 -17.81
N ALA A 44 16.84 23.76 -17.85
CA ALA A 44 17.37 22.62 -18.59
C ALA A 44 16.56 21.33 -18.33
N GLY A 45 16.22 20.61 -19.41
CA GLY A 45 15.30 19.46 -19.37
C GLY A 45 13.86 19.80 -19.82
N GLY A 46 13.49 21.08 -19.90
CA GLY A 46 12.15 21.50 -20.33
C GLY A 46 11.11 21.54 -19.21
N LEU A 47 11.55 21.50 -17.95
CA LEU A 47 10.72 21.68 -16.76
C LEU A 47 10.73 23.13 -16.28
N SER A 48 9.62 23.57 -15.70
CA SER A 48 9.61 24.77 -14.86
C SER A 48 10.32 24.55 -13.52
N GLU A 49 10.78 25.64 -12.89
CA GLU A 49 11.31 25.60 -11.52
C GLU A 49 10.35 24.96 -10.51
N ARG A 50 9.03 25.16 -10.68
CA ARG A 50 7.99 24.59 -9.83
C ARG A 50 7.91 23.07 -9.98
N GLU A 51 7.87 22.56 -11.20
CA GLU A 51 7.82 21.12 -11.48
C GLU A 51 9.06 20.39 -10.98
N MET A 52 10.24 21.01 -11.10
CA MET A 52 11.47 20.47 -10.53
C MET A 52 11.41 20.41 -9.00
N ALA A 53 10.91 21.45 -8.33
CA ALA A 53 10.72 21.46 -6.88
C ALA A 53 9.71 20.40 -6.42
N ASP A 54 8.56 20.30 -7.11
CA ASP A 54 7.53 19.30 -6.82
C ASP A 54 8.06 17.87 -7.00
N LEU A 55 8.87 17.60 -8.03
CA LEU A 55 9.50 16.29 -8.24
C LEU A 55 10.47 15.90 -7.11
N PHE A 56 11.21 16.87 -6.54
CA PHE A 56 12.07 16.60 -5.38
C PHE A 56 11.27 16.35 -4.12
N HIS A 57 10.24 17.17 -3.86
CA HIS A 57 9.35 17.03 -2.71
C HIS A 57 8.61 15.68 -2.73
N MET A 58 7.90 15.37 -3.82
CA MET A 58 7.19 14.08 -4.01
C MET A 58 8.12 12.86 -3.87
N ARG A 59 9.38 12.97 -4.34
CA ARG A 59 10.37 11.89 -4.21
C ARG A 59 10.71 11.58 -2.74
N GLU A 60 10.76 12.59 -1.88
CA GLU A 60 11.03 12.43 -0.45
C GLU A 60 9.76 12.20 0.39
N GLU A 61 8.60 12.71 -0.03
CA GLU A 61 7.30 12.44 0.63
C GLU A 61 6.89 10.97 0.51
N GLU A 62 7.00 10.39 -0.70
CA GLU A 62 6.79 8.94 -0.94
C GLU A 62 7.77 8.08 -0.11
N LYS A 63 8.99 8.58 0.11
CA LYS A 63 9.96 7.95 1.00
C LYS A 63 9.54 8.06 2.46
N LEU A 64 8.97 9.19 2.88
CA LEU A 64 8.46 9.40 4.24
C LEU A 64 7.32 8.42 4.51
N ALA A 65 6.35 8.30 3.61
CA ALA A 65 5.26 7.33 3.71
C ALA A 65 5.80 5.90 3.87
N ARG A 66 6.68 5.45 2.94
CA ARG A 66 7.35 4.14 3.01
C ARG A 66 8.08 3.91 4.34
N ASP A 67 8.92 4.86 4.76
CA ASP A 67 9.81 4.71 5.92
C ASP A 67 9.05 4.72 7.24
N VAL A 68 7.98 5.53 7.35
CA VAL A 68 7.04 5.49 8.48
C VAL A 68 6.32 4.16 8.52
N TYR A 69 5.76 3.70 7.40
CA TYR A 69 4.99 2.44 7.36
C TYR A 69 5.85 1.22 7.67
N LEU A 70 7.09 1.14 7.18
CA LEU A 70 8.02 0.10 7.61
C LEU A 70 8.28 0.14 9.12
N THR A 71 8.35 1.33 9.73
CA THR A 71 8.56 1.50 11.19
C THR A 71 7.35 1.08 12.02
N LEU A 72 6.16 1.33 11.50
CA LEU A 72 4.91 0.92 12.14
C LEU A 72 4.58 -0.56 11.89
N ALA A 73 5.06 -1.14 10.78
CA ALA A 73 5.04 -2.59 10.53
C ALA A 73 5.98 -3.33 11.51
N ASP A 74 7.23 -2.87 11.66
CA ASP A 74 8.21 -3.45 12.60
C ASP A 74 7.69 -3.45 14.06
N ARG A 75 6.90 -2.44 14.44
CA ARG A 75 6.33 -2.31 15.79
C ARG A 75 5.04 -3.09 16.01
N TRP A 76 4.10 -3.01 15.08
CA TRP A 76 2.71 -3.45 15.29
C TRP A 76 2.28 -4.65 14.45
N SER A 77 3.08 -5.06 13.45
CA SER A 77 2.82 -6.18 12.54
C SER A 77 1.42 -6.15 11.89
N LEU A 78 0.92 -4.93 11.59
CA LEU A 78 -0.34 -4.76 10.88
C LEU A 78 -0.08 -4.87 9.37
N ARG A 79 -0.72 -5.85 8.74
CA ARG A 79 -0.66 -6.11 7.29
C ARG A 79 -0.92 -4.89 6.40
N VAL A 80 -1.65 -3.88 6.90
CA VAL A 80 -1.90 -2.63 6.18
C VAL A 80 -0.59 -1.87 5.91
N HIS A 81 0.27 -1.69 6.92
CA HIS A 81 1.58 -1.04 6.74
C HIS A 81 2.52 -1.86 5.84
N GLU A 82 2.52 -3.20 5.99
CA GLU A 82 3.36 -4.11 5.18
C GLU A 82 3.00 -4.05 3.69
N ASN A 83 1.69 -4.05 3.37
CA ASN A 83 1.23 -4.00 1.98
C ASN A 83 1.45 -2.62 1.36
N ILE A 84 1.19 -1.55 2.11
CA ILE A 84 1.24 -0.16 1.63
C ILE A 84 2.69 0.30 1.49
N SER A 85 3.60 0.05 2.44
CA SER A 85 5.04 0.33 2.23
C SER A 85 5.63 -0.32 0.95
N GLY A 86 5.11 -1.47 0.53
CA GLY A 86 5.46 -2.10 -0.75
C GLY A 86 4.85 -1.43 -1.99
N SER A 87 3.83 -0.59 -1.83
CA SER A 87 3.26 0.31 -2.84
C SER A 87 4.04 1.62 -2.91
N GLU A 88 4.37 2.23 -1.78
CA GLU A 88 5.13 3.49 -1.71
C GLU A 88 6.53 3.32 -2.32
N GLN A 89 7.14 2.14 -2.18
CA GLN A 89 8.37 1.83 -2.93
C GLN A 89 8.17 1.94 -4.46
N ARG A 90 7.01 1.54 -4.99
CA ARG A 90 6.72 1.65 -6.44
C ARG A 90 6.41 3.08 -6.86
N HIS A 91 5.78 3.86 -5.99
CA HIS A 91 5.57 5.28 -6.22
C HIS A 91 6.90 6.04 -6.24
N MET A 92 7.74 5.85 -5.21
CA MET A 92 9.12 6.29 -5.17
C MET A 92 9.89 5.95 -6.45
N ASP A 93 9.81 4.70 -6.91
CA ASP A 93 10.46 4.25 -8.15
C ASP A 93 9.91 4.95 -9.39
N ALA A 94 8.60 5.26 -9.43
CA ALA A 94 7.97 5.98 -10.53
C ALA A 94 8.39 7.47 -10.58
N VAL A 95 8.50 8.15 -9.43
CA VAL A 95 9.05 9.52 -9.37
C VAL A 95 10.53 9.52 -9.75
N LYS A 96 11.30 8.50 -9.32
CA LYS A 96 12.70 8.35 -9.75
C LYS A 96 12.86 8.24 -11.27
N VAL A 97 11.96 7.53 -11.97
CA VAL A 97 11.99 7.46 -13.44
C VAL A 97 11.83 8.83 -14.10
N LEU A 98 11.10 9.77 -13.47
CA LEU A 98 11.03 11.15 -13.94
C LEU A 98 12.32 11.93 -13.64
N LEU A 99 12.87 11.81 -12.44
CA LEU A 99 14.16 12.45 -12.11
C LEU A 99 15.28 12.00 -13.06
N ASP A 100 15.38 10.69 -13.31
CA ASP A 100 16.36 10.12 -14.23
C ASP A 100 16.11 10.55 -15.69
N ARG A 101 14.83 10.73 -16.10
CA ARG A 101 14.45 11.22 -17.45
C ARG A 101 14.84 12.67 -17.68
N TYR A 102 14.68 13.52 -16.67
CA TYR A 102 14.98 14.95 -16.74
C TYR A 102 16.41 15.28 -16.30
N GLU A 103 17.27 14.27 -16.15
CA GLU A 103 18.69 14.38 -15.74
C GLU A 103 18.88 15.11 -14.40
N LEU A 104 17.88 15.01 -13.51
CA LEU A 104 17.87 15.63 -12.19
C LEU A 104 18.58 14.77 -11.15
N ARG A 105 19.16 15.41 -10.13
CA ARG A 105 19.73 14.73 -8.96
C ARG A 105 18.61 14.07 -8.14
N ASP A 106 18.80 12.81 -7.75
CA ASP A 106 17.92 12.12 -6.79
C ASP A 106 18.25 12.57 -5.34
N PRO A 107 17.34 13.27 -4.63
CA PRO A 107 17.59 13.71 -3.25
C PRO A 107 17.68 12.53 -2.27
N VAL A 108 17.01 11.41 -2.57
CA VAL A 108 17.05 10.21 -1.72
C VAL A 108 18.40 9.51 -1.80
N GLY A 109 19.01 9.46 -3.00
CA GLY A 109 20.35 8.92 -3.22
C GLY A 109 20.63 7.59 -2.50
N ALA A 110 21.56 7.63 -1.54
CA ALA A 110 21.94 6.49 -0.69
C ALA A 110 21.46 6.67 0.78
N ASN A 111 20.54 7.59 1.03
CA ASN A 111 20.07 7.92 2.38
C ASN A 111 19.35 6.70 2.98
N PRO A 112 19.70 6.29 4.22
CA PRO A 112 19.02 5.18 4.87
C PRO A 112 17.58 5.56 5.25
N ARG A 113 16.83 4.53 5.65
CA ARG A 113 15.46 4.69 6.17
C ARG A 113 15.43 5.71 7.32
N GLY A 114 14.51 6.67 7.22
CA GLY A 114 14.34 7.76 8.19
C GLY A 114 15.32 8.94 8.07
N VAL A 115 16.15 9.00 7.02
CA VAL A 115 17.05 10.14 6.73
C VAL A 115 16.62 10.83 5.43
N PHE A 116 16.43 12.15 5.47
CA PHE A 116 15.94 12.98 4.36
C PHE A 116 16.88 14.16 4.07
N GLU A 117 16.84 14.72 2.86
CA GLU A 117 17.57 15.96 2.53
C GLU A 117 16.75 17.20 2.87
N ASP A 118 15.42 17.16 2.67
CA ASP A 118 14.49 18.18 3.16
C ASP A 118 14.32 18.09 4.69
N GLU A 119 14.77 19.14 5.41
CA GLU A 119 14.69 19.23 6.87
C GLU A 119 13.25 19.25 7.40
N SER A 120 12.28 19.72 6.61
CA SER A 120 10.86 19.75 6.98
C SER A 120 10.24 18.36 6.91
N LEU A 121 10.59 17.56 5.89
CA LEU A 121 10.21 16.16 5.78
C LEU A 121 10.92 15.28 6.82
N GLN A 122 12.20 15.54 7.12
CA GLN A 122 12.89 14.88 8.24
C GLN A 122 12.13 15.07 9.56
N LYS A 123 11.77 16.32 9.87
CA LYS A 123 11.02 16.63 11.09
C LYS A 123 9.63 15.98 11.09
N LEU A 124 8.91 16.03 9.96
CA LEU A 124 7.58 15.43 9.83
C LEU A 124 7.63 13.90 10.02
N HIS A 125 8.62 13.23 9.42
CA HIS A 125 8.87 11.80 9.62
C HIS A 125 9.04 11.47 11.11
N ASP A 126 9.90 12.20 11.82
CA ASP A 126 10.22 11.92 13.22
C ASP A 126 9.00 12.15 14.13
N GLU A 127 8.21 13.20 13.86
CA GLU A 127 6.94 13.47 14.55
C GLU A 127 5.89 12.39 14.29
N LEU A 128 5.77 11.88 13.06
CA LEU A 128 4.79 10.85 12.69
C LEU A 128 5.18 9.46 13.21
N VAL A 129 6.47 9.12 13.22
CA VAL A 129 6.98 7.90 13.89
C VAL A 129 6.70 7.97 15.39
N ALA A 130 7.01 9.09 16.05
CA ALA A 130 6.75 9.24 17.48
C ALA A 130 5.26 9.11 17.83
N GLN A 131 4.37 9.68 17.01
CA GLN A 131 2.92 9.53 17.16
C GLN A 131 2.45 8.09 16.92
N GLY A 132 2.86 7.47 15.81
CA GLY A 132 2.41 6.13 15.42
C GLY A 132 2.91 5.02 16.35
N LEU A 133 4.03 5.22 17.03
CA LEU A 133 4.55 4.29 18.05
C LEU A 133 3.79 4.34 19.40
N ALA A 134 2.86 5.29 19.60
CA ALA A 134 2.10 5.42 20.84
C ALA A 134 1.04 4.31 21.01
N SER A 135 0.32 3.95 19.94
CA SER A 135 -0.69 2.88 19.95
C SER A 135 -1.03 2.40 18.54
N ILE A 136 -1.69 1.25 18.42
CA ILE A 136 -2.26 0.74 17.15
C ILE A 136 -3.23 1.76 16.53
N GLU A 137 -4.07 2.43 17.33
CA GLU A 137 -4.97 3.48 16.83
C GLU A 137 -4.18 4.67 16.27
N ALA A 138 -3.19 5.16 17.02
CA ALA A 138 -2.36 6.29 16.60
C ALA A 138 -1.58 5.95 15.32
N SER A 139 -1.07 4.71 15.20
CA SER A 139 -0.43 4.18 14.00
C SER A 139 -1.33 4.25 12.76
N LEU A 140 -2.59 3.84 12.89
CA LEU A 140 -3.55 3.85 11.78
C LEU A 140 -4.02 5.27 11.44
N ARG A 141 -4.11 6.17 12.43
CA ARG A 141 -4.35 7.61 12.21
C ARG A 141 -3.16 8.32 11.54
N VAL A 142 -1.92 7.91 11.84
CA VAL A 142 -0.72 8.38 11.12
C VAL A 142 -0.74 7.90 9.67
N GLY A 143 -1.17 6.65 9.44
CA GLY A 143 -1.52 6.13 8.11
C GLY A 143 -2.41 7.10 7.34
N CYS A 144 -3.64 7.32 7.83
CA CYS A 144 -4.60 8.23 7.18
C CYS A 144 -4.06 9.65 6.97
N ALA A 145 -3.30 10.19 7.93
CA ALA A 145 -2.80 11.56 7.88
C ALA A 145 -1.72 11.78 6.81
N ILE A 146 -0.88 10.77 6.54
CA ILE A 146 0.11 10.80 5.45
C ILE A 146 -0.61 10.77 4.10
N GLU A 147 -1.57 9.86 3.92
CA GLU A 147 -2.31 9.77 2.66
C GLU A 147 -3.13 11.04 2.34
N GLU A 148 -3.65 11.73 3.37
CA GLU A 148 -4.29 13.03 3.17
C GLU A 148 -3.32 14.12 2.69
N LEU A 149 -2.07 14.13 3.18
CA LEU A 149 -1.04 15.08 2.76
C LEU A 149 -0.63 14.81 1.32
N ASP A 150 -0.28 13.55 1.01
CA ASP A 150 0.14 13.13 -0.32
C ASP A 150 -0.96 13.41 -1.37
N ILE A 151 -2.23 13.07 -1.08
CA ILE A 151 -3.38 13.42 -1.96
C ILE A 151 -3.47 14.93 -2.21
N LYS A 152 -3.29 15.76 -1.19
CA LYS A 152 -3.37 17.22 -1.31
C LYS A 152 -2.21 17.76 -2.13
N ASP A 153 -0.99 17.35 -1.83
CA ASP A 153 0.22 17.90 -2.43
C ASP A 153 0.38 17.41 -3.88
N LEU A 154 -0.06 16.18 -4.20
CA LEU A 154 -0.26 15.71 -5.58
C LEU A 154 -1.30 16.52 -6.34
N GLN A 155 -2.44 16.86 -5.74
CA GLN A 155 -3.46 17.69 -6.40
C GLN A 155 -2.93 19.11 -6.70
N GLU A 156 -2.17 19.70 -5.78
CA GLU A 156 -1.55 21.02 -5.96
C GLU A 156 -0.46 20.98 -7.05
N ALA A 157 0.42 19.98 -7.04
CA ALA A 157 1.46 19.81 -8.05
C ALA A 157 0.88 19.50 -9.44
N MET A 158 -0.18 18.68 -9.53
CA MET A 158 -0.90 18.44 -10.78
C MET A 158 -1.63 19.68 -11.31
N ALA A 159 -2.10 20.57 -10.44
CA ALA A 159 -2.71 21.85 -10.86
C ALA A 159 -1.67 22.87 -11.35
N ALA A 160 -0.40 22.71 -10.98
CA ALA A 160 0.70 23.61 -11.33
C ALA A 160 1.53 23.15 -12.55
N SER A 161 1.27 21.97 -13.11
CA SER A 161 2.03 21.38 -14.24
C SER A 161 1.15 21.19 -15.48
N ASP A 162 1.71 21.46 -16.66
CA ASP A 162 1.13 21.04 -17.96
C ASP A 162 1.88 19.86 -18.59
N ASN A 163 3.01 19.45 -17.99
CA ASN A 163 3.86 18.36 -18.45
C ASN A 163 3.17 17.01 -18.33
N GLN A 164 2.86 16.42 -19.49
CA GLN A 164 2.10 15.17 -19.56
C GLN A 164 2.83 13.97 -18.94
N ASP A 165 4.16 13.94 -18.87
CA ASP A 165 4.86 12.84 -18.20
C ASP A 165 4.68 12.90 -16.68
N ILE A 166 4.76 14.10 -16.10
CA ILE A 166 4.54 14.35 -14.67
C ILE A 166 3.09 14.03 -14.31
N LEU A 167 2.12 14.62 -15.04
CA LEU A 167 0.69 14.41 -14.81
C LEU A 167 0.27 12.93 -14.93
N ASN A 168 0.91 12.17 -15.83
CA ASN A 168 0.68 10.73 -15.94
C ASN A 168 1.17 9.98 -14.68
N VAL A 169 2.33 10.32 -14.12
CA VAL A 169 2.84 9.66 -12.90
C VAL A 169 2.04 10.10 -11.68
N TYR A 170 1.88 11.39 -11.43
CA TYR A 170 1.12 11.89 -10.27
C TYR A 170 -0.33 11.40 -10.26
N GLY A 171 -0.96 11.29 -11.44
CA GLY A 171 -2.28 10.67 -11.55
C GLY A 171 -2.31 9.18 -11.17
N HIS A 172 -1.21 8.43 -11.29
CA HIS A 172 -1.10 7.06 -10.77
C HIS A 172 -0.92 7.03 -9.25
N LEU A 173 -0.01 7.87 -8.73
CA LEU A 173 0.25 8.01 -7.29
C LEU A 173 -1.04 8.37 -6.55
N LEU A 174 -1.73 9.43 -6.97
CA LEU A 174 -2.99 9.92 -6.37
C LEU A 174 -4.06 8.82 -6.23
N ARG A 175 -4.17 7.92 -7.22
CA ARG A 175 -5.10 6.76 -7.15
C ARG A 175 -4.61 5.68 -6.20
N GLY A 176 -3.30 5.53 -6.02
CA GLY A 176 -2.67 4.74 -4.97
C GLY A 176 -3.07 5.28 -3.60
N SER A 177 -2.70 6.53 -3.31
CA SER A 177 -2.91 7.22 -2.03
C SER A 177 -4.40 7.25 -1.62
N GLU A 178 -5.32 7.49 -2.57
CA GLU A 178 -6.75 7.33 -2.30
C GLU A 178 -7.15 5.90 -1.86
N ASN A 179 -6.57 4.85 -2.47
CA ASN A 179 -6.83 3.47 -2.07
C ASN A 179 -6.20 3.16 -0.71
N HIS A 180 -5.04 3.73 -0.42
CA HIS A 180 -4.36 3.59 0.86
C HIS A 180 -5.12 4.29 1.99
N LEU A 181 -5.65 5.49 1.75
CA LEU A 181 -6.55 6.19 2.67
C LEU A 181 -7.81 5.36 2.96
N ARG A 182 -8.44 4.77 1.93
CA ARG A 182 -9.54 3.80 2.09
C ARG A 182 -9.13 2.58 2.91
N ALA A 183 -7.89 2.09 2.75
CA ALA A 183 -7.38 0.94 3.49
C ALA A 183 -7.07 1.26 4.96
N PHE A 184 -6.46 2.41 5.26
CA PHE A 184 -6.16 2.85 6.62
C PHE A 184 -7.42 3.22 7.41
N THR A 185 -8.38 3.92 6.79
CA THR A 185 -9.65 4.26 7.45
C THR A 185 -10.47 3.00 7.76
N GLY A 186 -10.59 2.06 6.82
CA GLY A 186 -11.23 0.76 7.06
C GLY A 186 -10.49 -0.11 8.09
N ALA A 187 -9.16 -0.04 8.15
CA ALA A 187 -8.37 -0.72 9.17
C ALA A 187 -8.54 -0.09 10.57
N LEU A 188 -8.64 1.24 10.67
CA LEU A 188 -8.91 1.98 11.90
C LEU A 188 -10.29 1.61 12.47
N GLU A 189 -11.32 1.62 11.63
CA GLU A 189 -12.67 1.20 12.03
C GLU A 189 -12.68 -0.27 12.48
N SER A 190 -12.09 -1.17 11.69
CA SER A 190 -12.08 -2.61 11.98
C SER A 190 -11.25 -2.99 13.21
N SER A 191 -10.17 -2.25 13.53
CA SER A 191 -9.22 -2.61 14.59
C SER A 191 -9.44 -1.85 15.90
N ALA A 192 -9.96 -0.63 15.84
CA ALA A 192 -10.14 0.25 17.00
C ALA A 192 -11.59 0.74 17.20
N GLY A 193 -12.51 0.43 16.27
CA GLY A 193 -13.88 0.94 16.29
C GLY A 193 -13.97 2.47 16.16
N GLN A 194 -12.92 3.10 15.62
CA GLN A 194 -12.83 4.55 15.47
C GLN A 194 -13.04 4.97 14.02
N ILE A 195 -13.79 6.05 13.83
CA ILE A 195 -13.88 6.74 12.55
C ILE A 195 -12.73 7.74 12.47
N TYR A 196 -12.13 7.86 11.29
CA TYR A 196 -11.13 8.88 11.02
C TYR A 196 -11.83 10.18 10.58
N GLU A 197 -11.44 11.29 11.19
CA GLU A 197 -11.85 12.64 10.82
C GLU A 197 -10.70 13.28 10.02
N PRO A 198 -10.96 13.81 8.81
CA PRO A 198 -9.92 14.38 7.96
C PRO A 198 -9.32 15.65 8.59
N LYS A 199 -8.05 15.89 8.30
CA LYS A 199 -7.26 17.01 8.82
C LYS A 199 -6.77 17.97 7.75
N TYR A 200 -6.49 17.47 6.55
CA TYR A 200 -5.87 18.23 5.46
C TYR A 200 -6.80 18.31 4.24
N LEU A 201 -7.61 17.27 4.01
CA LEU A 201 -8.68 17.30 3.02
C LEU A 201 -9.95 17.91 3.62
N ASP A 202 -10.73 18.63 2.81
CA ASP A 202 -12.06 19.03 3.22
C ASP A 202 -13.00 17.80 3.32
N SER A 203 -14.02 17.89 4.18
CA SER A 203 -14.93 16.78 4.44
C SER A 203 -15.71 16.30 3.20
N GLY A 204 -15.90 17.16 2.20
CA GLY A 204 -16.53 16.83 0.93
C GLY A 204 -15.62 15.98 0.05
N SER A 205 -14.37 16.42 -0.15
CA SER A 205 -13.35 15.66 -0.90
C SER A 205 -13.04 14.32 -0.24
N TYR A 206 -12.83 14.31 1.08
CA TYR A 206 -12.65 13.09 1.87
C TYR A 206 -13.84 12.12 1.72
N GLY A 207 -15.07 12.61 1.85
CA GLY A 207 -16.27 11.80 1.67
C GLY A 207 -16.44 11.25 0.24
N ALA A 208 -16.04 12.02 -0.77
CA ALA A 208 -16.01 11.56 -2.17
C ALA A 208 -14.99 10.44 -2.37
N ILE A 209 -13.79 10.55 -1.82
CA ILE A 209 -12.74 9.52 -1.88
C ILE A 209 -13.20 8.24 -1.19
N LEU A 210 -13.81 8.30 -0.01
CA LEU A 210 -14.28 7.10 0.69
C LEU A 210 -15.50 6.42 0.06
N SER A 211 -16.36 7.19 -0.63
CA SER A 211 -17.54 6.64 -1.33
C SER A 211 -17.25 6.14 -2.75
N ALA A 212 -16.11 6.50 -3.33
CA ALA A 212 -15.65 5.99 -4.62
C ALA A 212 -15.30 4.50 -4.55
N ALA A 213 -15.61 3.77 -5.62
CA ALA A 213 -15.21 2.37 -5.75
C ALA A 213 -13.67 2.25 -5.85
N HIS A 214 -13.09 1.24 -5.19
CA HIS A 214 -11.65 1.00 -5.16
C HIS A 214 -11.04 1.02 -6.57
N GLN A 215 -10.15 1.98 -6.82
CA GLN A 215 -9.62 2.25 -8.16
C GLN A 215 -8.46 1.32 -8.48
N SER A 216 -8.71 0.21 -9.19
CA SER A 216 -7.61 -0.63 -9.68
C SER A 216 -6.83 0.12 -10.77
N GLY A 217 -5.49 0.16 -10.68
CA GLY A 217 -4.58 0.83 -11.62
C GLY A 217 -4.53 0.26 -13.06
N ARG A 218 -5.57 -0.47 -13.48
CA ARG A 218 -5.75 -0.97 -14.84
C ARG A 218 -6.76 -0.09 -15.55
N SER A 219 -6.27 0.86 -16.35
CA SER A 219 -7.06 1.80 -17.15
C SER A 219 -8.26 1.12 -17.80
N ASN A 220 -9.48 1.45 -17.37
CA ASN A 220 -10.70 0.79 -17.83
C ASN A 220 -11.17 1.34 -19.19
N ALA A 221 -10.27 1.30 -20.18
CA ALA A 221 -10.52 1.67 -21.56
C ALA A 221 -11.36 0.58 -22.26
N ARG A 222 -12.62 0.44 -21.82
CA ARG A 222 -13.69 -0.35 -22.46
C ARG A 222 -15.04 0.17 -21.97
N GLY A 223 -15.51 1.23 -22.60
CA GLY A 223 -16.90 1.68 -22.43
C GLY A 223 -17.87 0.52 -22.72
N ARG A 224 -18.80 0.29 -21.78
CA ARG A 224 -19.96 -0.58 -21.98
C ARG A 224 -21.19 0.16 -21.48
N GLY A 225 -22.19 0.26 -22.33
CA GLY A 225 -23.37 1.10 -22.10
C GLY A 225 -24.13 0.72 -20.83
N ALA A 226 -24.54 1.73 -20.08
CA ALA A 226 -25.38 1.58 -18.92
C ALA A 226 -26.81 1.17 -19.32
N GLN A 227 -27.08 -0.14 -19.31
CA GLN A 227 -28.44 -0.70 -19.35
C GLN A 227 -28.57 -1.85 -18.35
N GLY A 228 -28.44 -1.53 -17.07
CA GLY A 228 -28.75 -2.42 -15.95
C GLY A 228 -29.95 -1.88 -15.16
N ARG A 229 -31.15 -2.42 -15.40
CA ARG A 229 -32.34 -2.10 -14.59
C ARG A 229 -32.22 -2.75 -13.20
N PRO A 230 -32.66 -2.09 -12.11
CA PRO A 230 -32.61 -2.67 -10.78
C PRO A 230 -33.70 -3.73 -10.57
N CYS A 231 -33.30 -4.94 -10.18
CA CYS A 231 -34.22 -5.98 -9.70
C CYS A 231 -34.46 -5.78 -8.20
N GLY A 232 -35.40 -4.91 -7.84
CA GLY A 232 -35.79 -4.68 -6.45
C GLY A 232 -36.82 -5.69 -5.95
N ASN A 233 -36.45 -6.40 -4.88
CA ASN A 233 -37.29 -6.91 -3.79
C ASN A 233 -38.46 -7.90 -4.09
N GLY A 234 -38.33 -9.12 -3.56
CA GLY A 234 -39.46 -10.02 -3.22
C GLY A 234 -40.03 -10.89 -4.35
N GLY A 235 -39.89 -12.22 -4.23
CA GLY A 235 -40.64 -13.18 -5.05
C GLY A 235 -39.81 -14.38 -5.55
N ASP A 236 -40.26 -15.57 -5.16
CA ASP A 236 -39.73 -16.90 -5.49
C ASP A 236 -39.18 -17.08 -6.91
N CYS A 237 -37.96 -17.59 -7.03
CA CYS A 237 -37.34 -18.00 -8.30
C CYS A 237 -37.85 -19.38 -8.79
N MET A 238 -39.16 -19.50 -8.95
CA MET A 238 -39.80 -20.62 -9.66
C MET A 238 -39.44 -20.58 -11.15
N ARG A 239 -38.32 -21.22 -11.52
CA ARG A 239 -37.94 -21.42 -12.92
C ARG A 239 -38.84 -22.48 -13.57
N ALA A 240 -40.02 -22.06 -14.02
CA ALA A 240 -40.88 -22.88 -14.86
C ALA A 240 -40.13 -23.30 -16.12
N GLY A 241 -40.09 -24.61 -16.39
CA GLY A 241 -39.48 -25.16 -17.60
C GLY A 241 -40.39 -24.98 -18.82
N ASN A 242 -39.78 -24.97 -20.01
CA ASN A 242 -40.49 -25.34 -21.22
C ASN A 242 -40.07 -26.77 -21.59
N VAL A 243 -41.05 -27.67 -21.72
CA VAL A 243 -40.83 -29.11 -21.93
C VAL A 243 -41.20 -29.43 -23.38
N GLY A 244 -40.29 -30.05 -24.13
CA GLY A 244 -40.55 -30.46 -25.51
C GLY A 244 -39.58 -31.53 -25.96
N GLY A 245 -40.04 -32.79 -26.01
CA GLY A 245 -39.25 -33.93 -26.47
C GLY A 245 -39.46 -35.18 -25.61
N SER A 246 -40.29 -36.11 -26.10
CA SER A 246 -40.62 -37.39 -25.46
C SER A 246 -39.56 -38.46 -25.69
N GLY A 247 -39.17 -39.19 -24.63
CA GLY A 247 -38.30 -40.37 -24.69
C GLY A 247 -38.23 -41.08 -23.33
N ASN A 248 -38.34 -42.41 -23.32
CA ASN A 248 -38.57 -43.22 -22.10
C ASN A 248 -37.23 -43.56 -21.37
N PRO A 249 -37.21 -43.79 -20.04
CA PRO A 249 -35.96 -43.96 -19.29
C PRO A 249 -35.50 -45.42 -19.26
N ALA A 250 -34.66 -45.78 -20.25
CA ALA A 250 -33.76 -46.92 -20.21
C ALA A 250 -32.45 -46.52 -20.92
N ASP A 251 -31.37 -47.27 -20.69
CA ASP A 251 -30.05 -47.12 -21.34
C ASP A 251 -29.12 -45.99 -20.86
N CYS A 252 -28.73 -46.06 -19.58
CA CYS A 252 -27.38 -45.66 -19.14
C CYS A 252 -26.49 -46.90 -18.92
N VAL A 253 -26.29 -47.70 -19.96
CA VAL A 253 -25.42 -48.90 -19.92
C VAL A 253 -24.03 -48.59 -20.50
N ARG A 254 -23.07 -48.46 -19.58
CA ARG A 254 -21.70 -49.04 -19.66
C ARG A 254 -20.92 -48.88 -20.99
N ALA A 255 -19.97 -47.95 -20.98
CA ALA A 255 -18.72 -48.08 -21.75
C ALA A 255 -17.52 -48.17 -20.78
N THR A 256 -16.62 -49.13 -21.00
CA THR A 256 -15.49 -49.47 -20.11
C THR A 256 -14.13 -49.22 -20.75
N ALA A 257 -13.13 -48.97 -19.88
CA ALA A 257 -11.70 -49.33 -20.01
C ALA A 257 -10.65 -48.24 -20.40
N GLY A 258 -9.51 -48.29 -19.68
CA GLY A 258 -8.30 -47.46 -19.82
C GLY A 258 -8.24 -46.32 -18.77
N GLY A 259 -7.71 -46.47 -17.54
CA GLY A 259 -6.36 -46.92 -17.15
C GLY A 259 -5.39 -45.74 -17.25
N ARG A 260 -4.62 -45.28 -16.25
CA ARG A 260 -4.19 -45.72 -14.89
C ARG A 260 -4.14 -44.44 -13.98
N GLY A 261 -3.91 -44.42 -12.67
CA GLY A 261 -3.65 -45.43 -11.62
C GLY A 261 -3.10 -44.73 -10.34
N ASN A 262 -3.25 -45.33 -9.15
CA ASN A 262 -3.05 -44.76 -7.80
C ASN A 262 -3.98 -43.58 -7.42
N GLY A 263 -4.62 -43.52 -6.25
CA GLY A 263 -4.61 -44.46 -5.12
C GLY A 263 -4.63 -43.70 -3.78
N GLY A 264 -5.81 -43.50 -3.19
CA GLY A 264 -5.97 -42.71 -1.98
C GLY A 264 -7.44 -42.45 -1.64
N ALA A 265 -8.18 -43.49 -1.26
CA ALA A 265 -9.60 -43.37 -0.90
C ALA A 265 -9.77 -42.98 0.57
N CYS A 266 -10.41 -41.83 0.82
CA CYS A 266 -10.98 -41.53 2.13
C CYS A 266 -12.27 -42.34 2.31
N LEU A 267 -12.23 -43.39 3.12
CA LEU A 267 -13.43 -44.13 3.54
C LEU A 267 -14.06 -43.42 4.74
N GLN A 268 -15.32 -43.03 4.61
CA GLN A 268 -16.08 -42.36 5.66
C GLN A 268 -17.02 -43.34 6.38
N ALA A 269 -17.02 -43.23 7.71
CA ALA A 269 -17.80 -43.92 8.75
C ALA A 269 -18.97 -44.87 8.35
N GLY A 270 -18.90 -46.11 8.86
CA GLY A 270 -20.02 -47.05 8.97
C GLY A 270 -20.18 -47.55 10.41
N ASN A 271 -21.33 -47.24 11.02
CA ASN A 271 -21.69 -47.35 12.44
C ASN A 271 -21.64 -48.77 13.07
N GLY A 272 -21.27 -48.88 14.37
CA GLY A 272 -21.72 -49.99 15.25
C GLY A 272 -20.69 -50.63 16.21
N GLY A 273 -21.10 -50.83 17.48
CA GLY A 273 -20.64 -51.99 18.28
C GLY A 273 -19.71 -51.78 19.50
N ALA A 274 -20.32 -51.46 20.65
CA ALA A 274 -20.01 -51.90 22.02
C ALA A 274 -18.60 -52.44 22.46
N LEU A 275 -18.13 -51.85 23.58
CA LEU A 275 -17.42 -52.48 24.72
C LEU A 275 -16.10 -53.26 24.47
N GLY A 276 -14.98 -52.67 24.94
CA GLY A 276 -13.71 -53.39 25.11
C GLY A 276 -12.68 -52.57 25.87
N ASN A 277 -12.54 -52.81 27.18
CA ASN A 277 -11.50 -52.22 28.01
C ASN A 277 -10.16 -52.94 27.74
N CYS A 278 -9.08 -52.23 27.45
CA CYS A 278 -7.73 -52.79 27.46
C CYS A 278 -6.82 -51.97 28.38
N ALA A 279 -6.41 -52.61 29.47
CA ALA A 279 -5.56 -52.00 30.49
C ALA A 279 -4.06 -52.14 30.19
N ARG A 280 -3.31 -51.27 30.85
CA ARG A 280 -1.86 -51.09 30.93
C ARG A 280 -1.05 -52.35 31.31
N ALA A 281 0.04 -52.60 30.58
CA ALA A 281 1.31 -53.21 31.04
C ALA A 281 2.42 -52.89 30.01
N GLY A 282 3.70 -52.76 30.33
CA GLY A 282 4.38 -52.73 31.63
C GLY A 282 5.92 -52.74 31.47
N SER A 283 6.63 -52.00 32.34
CA SER A 283 8.02 -52.23 32.83
C SER A 283 9.15 -52.74 31.90
N GLY A 284 10.25 -51.98 31.83
CA GLY A 284 11.57 -52.48 31.38
C GLY A 284 12.69 -51.45 31.55
N SER A 285 13.55 -51.63 32.56
CA SER A 285 14.70 -50.77 32.88
C SER A 285 16.01 -51.60 32.91
N TRP A 286 17.16 -50.92 33.04
CA TRP A 286 18.53 -51.47 33.16
C TRP A 286 19.13 -52.07 31.87
N GLY A 287 20.42 -51.90 31.53
CA GLY A 287 21.46 -51.07 32.14
C GLY A 287 22.87 -51.30 31.53
N ARG A 288 23.55 -50.19 31.20
CA ARG A 288 25.02 -49.97 31.08
C ARG A 288 25.99 -51.18 31.07
N VAL A 289 26.81 -51.30 30.01
CA VAL A 289 28.24 -51.66 30.11
C VAL A 289 29.04 -50.84 29.08
N GLY A 290 30.27 -50.43 29.42
CA GLY A 290 31.26 -49.99 28.44
C GLY A 290 32.66 -50.39 28.89
N ARG A 291 33.58 -50.67 27.96
CA ARG A 291 35.03 -50.65 28.23
C ARG A 291 35.91 -50.65 26.98
N SER A 292 37.06 -50.01 27.17
CA SER A 292 38.26 -49.88 26.34
C SER A 292 38.90 -51.15 25.75
N GLY A 293 39.36 -51.04 24.49
CA GLY A 293 40.79 -51.06 24.12
C GLY A 293 41.55 -52.40 24.00
N GLY A 294 42.34 -52.55 22.91
CA GLY A 294 43.44 -53.54 22.85
C GLY A 294 44.04 -53.88 21.48
N GLN A 295 45.20 -53.26 21.15
CA GLN A 295 46.28 -53.78 20.27
C GLN A 295 45.93 -54.01 18.75
N ASN A 296 46.84 -54.07 17.76
CA ASN A 296 48.30 -54.29 17.74
C ASN A 296 48.92 -53.83 16.38
N ARG A 297 50.24 -53.52 16.36
CA ARG A 297 51.16 -53.35 15.18
C ARG A 297 50.89 -52.14 14.25
N GLY A 298 51.88 -51.40 13.72
CA GLY A 298 53.35 -51.48 13.84
C GLY A 298 54.05 -51.73 12.49
N SER A 299 54.54 -50.68 11.83
CA SER A 299 55.53 -50.77 10.75
C SER A 299 56.25 -49.42 10.54
N CYS A 300 57.58 -49.45 10.40
CA CYS A 300 58.43 -48.32 10.04
C CYS A 300 59.35 -48.73 8.88
N ILE A 301 59.23 -48.07 7.72
CA ILE A 301 60.18 -48.07 6.58
C ILE A 301 60.03 -46.67 5.95
N THR A 302 60.88 -45.69 6.30
CA THR A 302 62.01 -45.18 5.49
C THR A 302 61.71 -44.97 4.01
N GLY A 303 61.81 -43.71 3.56
CA GLY A 303 61.62 -43.22 2.19
C GLY A 303 61.57 -41.71 2.23
#